data_AF-A0A172Z2H0-F1
#
_entry.id   AF-A0A172Z2H0-F1
#
_cell.length_a   1.000
_cell.length_b   1.000
_cell.length_c   1.000
_cell.angle_alpha   90.00
_cell.angle_beta   90.00
_cell.angle_gamma   90.00
#
_symmetry.space_group_name_H-M   'P 1'
#
loop_
_entity.id
_entity.type
_entity.pdbx_description
1 polymer ?
#
loop_
_entity_poly.entity_id
_entity_poly.type
_entity_poly.pdbx_seq_one_letter_code
_entity_poly.pdbx_strand_id
1 'polypeptide(L)'
;MRLGALLLLLALTGPTWAAQMAVVMPNGAVVYKKVESIRERKFANLVEQKTDFSCGAAALATILRQAYWMDVDEDHVIKGMLVNADQNLVRTQGFSMLDMKRYLESIHMRAKGYRITPEVLITVKVPVVVLLDIRGYKHFVVLQRADKDWAYIGDPVLGNKRYAKDDFVKGWNGIVFAVIGEGYDKTNALLTPPTPLTARSQLNGFSPVRDSELMDFGFIQSDFF
;
A
#
# COMPACT_ATOMS: atom_id res chain seq x y z
N MET A 1 -7.84 42.08 -17.02
CA MET A 1 -6.65 41.31 -17.45
C MET A 1 -6.28 40.16 -16.50
N ARG A 2 -6.34 40.31 -15.17
CA ARG A 2 -5.95 39.24 -14.23
C ARG A 2 -6.92 38.04 -14.15
N LEU A 3 -8.22 38.25 -14.32
CA LEU A 3 -9.21 37.16 -14.31
C LEU A 3 -9.08 36.22 -15.52
N GLY A 4 -8.78 36.76 -16.70
CA GLY A 4 -8.59 35.96 -17.92
C GLY A 4 -7.36 35.06 -17.84
N ALA A 5 -6.27 35.56 -17.24
CA ALA A 5 -5.07 34.75 -16.99
C ALA A 5 -5.33 33.62 -15.98
N LEU A 6 -6.14 33.87 -14.94
CA LEU A 6 -6.52 32.85 -13.95
C LEU A 6 -7.36 31.72 -14.59
N LEU A 7 -8.33 32.07 -15.43
CA LEU A 7 -9.16 31.11 -16.18
C LEU A 7 -8.33 30.29 -17.18
N LEU A 8 -7.33 30.90 -17.83
CA LEU A 8 -6.42 30.20 -18.74
C LEU A 8 -5.49 29.22 -17.98
N LEU A 9 -5.04 29.59 -16.78
CA LEU A 9 -4.23 28.72 -15.91
C LEU A 9 -5.03 27.53 -15.36
N LEU A 10 -6.31 27.73 -15.02
CA LEU A 10 -7.22 26.64 -14.62
C LEU A 10 -7.60 25.72 -15.79
N ALA A 11 -7.58 26.20 -17.03
CA ALA A 11 -7.80 25.37 -18.23
C ALA A 11 -6.58 24.50 -18.59
N LEU A 12 -5.37 24.89 -18.16
CA LEU A 12 -4.12 24.13 -18.37
C LEU A 12 -3.90 23.04 -17.30
N THR A 13 -4.65 23.05 -16.20
CA THR A 13 -4.66 21.95 -15.23
C THR A 13 -5.64 20.86 -15.68
N GLY A 14 -5.30 20.17 -16.78
CA GLY A 14 -6.01 18.96 -17.17
C GLY A 14 -5.85 17.86 -16.11
N PRO A 15 -6.86 17.00 -15.89
CA PRO A 15 -6.69 15.82 -15.05
C PRO A 15 -5.53 14.97 -15.59
N THR A 16 -4.62 14.58 -14.71
CA THR A 16 -3.57 13.61 -15.01
C THR A 16 -4.22 12.23 -15.14
N TRP A 17 -4.63 11.88 -16.35
CA TRP A 17 -5.10 10.53 -16.64
C TRP A 17 -3.92 9.56 -16.76
N ALA A 18 -4.13 8.32 -16.31
CA ALA A 18 -3.22 7.20 -16.56
C ALA A 18 -2.99 7.07 -18.07
N ALA A 19 -1.82 7.47 -18.55
CA ALA A 19 -1.47 7.37 -19.95
C ALA A 19 -1.09 5.91 -20.28
N GLN A 20 -1.68 5.34 -21.32
CA GLN A 20 -1.12 4.14 -21.93
C GLN A 20 -0.05 4.57 -22.93
N MET A 21 1.17 4.09 -22.73
CA MET A 21 2.27 4.33 -23.66
C MET A 21 2.44 3.10 -24.56
N ALA A 22 2.40 3.33 -25.87
CA ALA A 22 2.76 2.32 -26.85
C ALA A 22 4.29 2.12 -26.81
N VAL A 23 4.73 0.90 -26.54
CA VAL A 23 6.12 0.46 -26.64
C VAL A 23 6.22 -0.47 -27.83
N VAL A 24 7.02 -0.08 -28.83
CA VAL A 24 7.28 -0.91 -30.00
C VAL A 24 8.37 -1.93 -29.62
N MET A 25 8.04 -3.22 -29.74
CA MET A 25 8.99 -4.31 -29.51
C MET A 25 9.89 -4.52 -30.76
N PRO A 26 11.07 -5.15 -30.60
CA PRO A 26 11.98 -5.43 -31.72
C PRO A 26 11.35 -6.21 -32.88
N ASN A 27 10.33 -7.04 -32.61
CA ASN A 27 9.57 -7.79 -33.61
C ASN A 27 8.45 -6.96 -34.29
N GLY A 28 8.38 -5.65 -34.05
CA GLY A 28 7.36 -4.74 -34.60
C GLY A 28 6.01 -4.77 -33.88
N ALA A 29 5.83 -5.62 -32.87
CA ALA A 29 4.59 -5.65 -32.10
C ALA A 29 4.50 -4.44 -31.16
N VAL A 30 3.31 -3.86 -31.04
CA VAL A 30 3.05 -2.73 -30.13
C VAL A 30 2.46 -3.25 -28.83
N VAL A 31 3.15 -3.02 -27.72
CA VAL A 31 2.68 -3.33 -26.37
C VAL A 31 2.27 -2.04 -25.68
N TYR A 32 1.02 -1.97 -25.23
CA TYR A 32 0.53 -0.85 -24.44
C TYR A 32 0.84 -1.06 -22.97
N LYS A 33 1.74 -0.24 -22.43
CA LYS A 33 2.07 -0.24 -21.01
C LYS A 33 1.28 0.84 -20.30
N LYS A 34 0.55 0.47 -19.24
CA LYS A 34 -0.07 1.45 -18.33
C LYS A 34 1.05 2.20 -17.61
N VAL A 35 1.10 3.52 -17.81
CA VAL A 35 2.04 4.40 -17.11
C VAL A 35 1.38 4.89 -15.83
N GLU A 36 2.10 4.77 -14.72
CA GLU A 36 1.68 5.24 -13.41
C GLU A 36 2.64 6.35 -12.95
N SER A 37 2.08 7.40 -12.37
CA SER A 37 2.85 8.45 -11.70
C SER A 37 3.56 7.90 -10.46
N ILE A 38 4.58 8.62 -10.00
CA ILE A 38 5.29 8.30 -8.76
C ILE A 38 4.32 8.25 -7.56
N ARG A 39 3.31 9.13 -7.55
CA ARG A 39 2.29 9.14 -6.49
C ARG A 39 1.40 7.91 -6.57
N GLU A 40 0.88 7.56 -7.74
CA GLU A 40 0.03 6.36 -7.91
C GLU A 40 0.79 5.10 -7.51
N ARG A 41 2.05 4.97 -7.96
CA ARG A 41 2.89 3.82 -7.59
C ARG A 41 3.17 3.76 -6.09
N LYS A 42 3.34 4.91 -5.43
CA LYS A 42 3.54 5.00 -3.98
C LYS A 42 2.35 4.43 -3.21
N PHE A 43 1.12 4.62 -3.69
CA PHE A 43 -0.11 4.10 -3.07
C PHE A 43 -0.69 2.87 -3.77
N ALA A 44 0.08 2.21 -4.64
CA ALA A 44 -0.39 1.04 -5.37
C ALA A 44 -0.92 -0.03 -4.40
N ASN A 45 -2.14 -0.51 -4.67
CA ASN A 45 -2.88 -1.49 -3.89
C ASN A 45 -3.26 -1.05 -2.46
N LEU A 46 -3.13 0.24 -2.12
CA LEU A 46 -3.55 0.78 -0.83
C LEU A 46 -4.81 1.65 -0.97
N VAL A 47 -5.59 1.72 0.10
CA VAL A 47 -6.63 2.74 0.26
C VAL A 47 -6.00 3.93 0.97
N GLU A 48 -5.86 5.06 0.25
CA GLU A 48 -5.32 6.32 0.80
C GLU A 48 -6.31 6.92 1.80
N GLN A 49 -5.80 7.33 2.96
CA GLN A 49 -6.57 8.02 3.98
C GLN A 49 -6.87 9.46 3.55
N LYS A 50 -8.14 9.87 3.63
CA LYS A 50 -8.60 11.23 3.28
C LYS A 50 -9.13 12.01 4.48
N THR A 51 -9.46 11.34 5.57
CA THR A 51 -10.05 11.95 6.77
C THR A 51 -9.07 11.92 7.94
N ASP A 52 -9.18 12.84 8.89
CA ASP A 52 -8.36 12.78 10.11
C ASP A 52 -8.80 11.60 11.01
N PHE A 53 -7.84 11.00 11.70
CA PHE A 53 -8.06 9.91 12.66
C PHE A 53 -8.72 8.62 12.11
N SER A 54 -8.73 8.44 10.78
CA SER A 54 -9.31 7.29 10.08
C SER A 54 -8.27 6.28 9.58
N CYS A 55 -7.01 6.37 10.01
CA CYS A 55 -5.95 5.46 9.58
C CYS A 55 -6.28 3.98 9.77
N GLY A 56 -6.96 3.63 10.87
CA GLY A 56 -7.46 2.27 11.11
C GLY A 56 -8.51 1.84 10.08
N ALA A 57 -9.40 2.75 9.68
CA ALA A 57 -10.41 2.50 8.65
C ALA A 57 -9.77 2.24 7.28
N ALA A 58 -8.82 3.09 6.88
CA ALA A 58 -8.14 2.96 5.60
C ALA A 58 -7.21 1.72 5.54
N ALA A 59 -6.51 1.40 6.64
CA ALA A 59 -5.73 0.18 6.76
C ALA A 59 -6.63 -1.07 6.65
N LEU A 60 -7.79 -1.04 7.32
CA LEU A 60 -8.75 -2.13 7.23
C LEU A 60 -9.34 -2.26 5.83
N ALA A 61 -9.79 -1.17 5.22
CA ALA A 61 -10.30 -1.12 3.85
C ALA A 61 -9.28 -1.69 2.85
N THR A 62 -8.00 -1.39 3.03
CA THR A 62 -6.91 -1.96 2.23
C THR A 62 -6.88 -3.48 2.29
N ILE A 63 -6.94 -4.07 3.49
CA ILE A 63 -6.96 -5.53 3.65
C ILE A 63 -8.24 -6.12 3.05
N LEU A 64 -9.40 -5.52 3.32
CA LEU A 64 -10.68 -6.01 2.81
C LEU A 64 -10.73 -5.99 1.28
N ARG A 65 -10.23 -4.92 0.66
CA ARG A 65 -10.20 -4.77 -0.80
C ARG A 65 -9.21 -5.70 -1.46
N GLN A 66 -8.00 -5.81 -0.94
CA GLN A 66 -6.94 -6.58 -1.61
C GLN A 66 -6.98 -8.07 -1.26
N ALA A 67 -7.19 -8.41 0.02
CA ALA A 67 -7.11 -9.80 0.47
C ALA A 67 -8.45 -10.55 0.38
N TYR A 68 -9.58 -9.83 0.32
CA TYR A 68 -10.92 -10.42 0.29
C TYR A 68 -11.76 -9.95 -0.92
N TRP A 69 -11.18 -9.17 -1.84
CA TRP A 69 -11.84 -8.68 -3.05
C TRP A 69 -13.15 -7.92 -2.81
N MET A 70 -13.30 -7.32 -1.63
CA MET A 70 -14.48 -6.52 -1.30
C MET A 70 -14.33 -5.10 -1.85
N ASP A 71 -15.35 -4.61 -2.55
CA ASP A 71 -15.33 -3.23 -3.04
C ASP A 71 -15.73 -2.25 -1.93
N VAL A 72 -14.79 -2.01 -1.03
CA VAL A 72 -14.93 -1.08 0.10
C VAL A 72 -13.83 -0.03 0.08
N ASP A 73 -14.20 1.21 0.34
CA ASP A 73 -13.27 2.31 0.52
C ASP A 73 -13.21 2.76 1.99
N GLU A 74 -12.43 3.81 2.25
CA GLU A 74 -12.29 4.38 3.59
C GLU A 74 -13.64 4.83 4.17
N ASP A 75 -14.46 5.55 3.40
CA ASP A 75 -15.73 6.10 3.85
C ASP A 75 -16.74 5.00 4.21
N HIS A 76 -16.79 3.93 3.41
CA HIS A 76 -17.60 2.76 3.68
C HIS A 76 -17.23 2.11 5.03
N VAL A 77 -15.93 1.91 5.27
CA VAL A 77 -15.43 1.30 6.52
C VAL A 77 -15.62 2.23 7.72
N ILE A 78 -15.42 3.54 7.55
CA ILE A 78 -15.72 4.56 8.58
C ILE A 78 -17.18 4.47 9.01
N LYS A 79 -18.11 4.52 8.04
CA LYS A 79 -19.55 4.46 8.31
C LYS A 79 -19.93 3.18 9.04
N GLY A 80 -19.39 2.04 8.61
CA GLY A 80 -19.64 0.75 9.26
C GLY A 80 -19.11 0.71 10.71
N MET A 81 -17.92 1.22 10.97
CA MET A 81 -17.36 1.28 12.33
C MET A 81 -18.13 2.23 13.25
N LEU A 82 -18.58 3.38 12.73
CA LEU A 82 -19.32 4.39 13.52
C LEU A 82 -20.66 3.88 14.06
N VAL A 83 -21.24 2.81 13.50
CA VAL A 83 -22.48 2.20 14.02
C VAL A 83 -22.30 1.70 15.45
N ASN A 84 -21.13 1.16 15.79
CA ASN A 84 -20.86 0.50 17.08
C ASN A 84 -19.75 1.19 17.89
N ALA A 85 -19.24 2.33 17.42
CA ALA A 85 -18.17 3.08 18.05
C ALA A 85 -18.70 4.32 18.80
N ASP A 86 -17.97 4.78 19.81
CA ASP A 86 -18.26 6.05 20.47
C ASP A 86 -17.75 7.21 19.61
N GLN A 87 -18.68 7.96 19.03
CA GLN A 87 -18.36 9.06 18.10
C GLN A 87 -17.54 10.18 18.75
N ASN A 88 -17.72 10.44 20.05
CA ASN A 88 -16.96 11.48 20.74
C ASN A 88 -15.50 11.07 20.91
N LEU A 89 -15.28 9.80 21.21
CA LEU A 89 -13.96 9.19 21.32
C LEU A 89 -13.27 9.12 19.95
N VAL A 90 -13.97 8.66 18.92
CA VAL A 90 -13.42 8.57 17.55
C VAL A 90 -13.00 9.94 17.02
N ARG A 91 -13.76 11.00 17.28
CA ARG A 91 -13.41 12.37 16.84
C ARG A 91 -12.13 12.91 17.47
N THR A 92 -11.76 12.44 18.66
CA THR A 92 -10.62 12.96 19.41
C THR A 92 -9.40 12.04 19.39
N GLN A 93 -9.60 10.72 19.28
CA GLN A 93 -8.55 9.71 19.39
C GLN A 93 -8.50 8.76 18.18
N GLY A 94 -9.50 8.79 17.30
CA GLY A 94 -9.63 7.86 16.18
C GLY A 94 -10.22 6.51 16.53
N PHE A 95 -10.26 5.64 15.52
CA PHE A 95 -10.78 4.27 15.67
C PHE A 95 -9.81 3.38 16.45
N SER A 96 -10.35 2.59 17.37
CA SER A 96 -9.59 1.58 18.11
C SER A 96 -9.61 0.22 17.39
N MET A 97 -8.72 -0.69 17.81
CA MET A 97 -8.80 -2.10 17.37
C MET A 97 -10.12 -2.79 17.78
N LEU A 98 -10.76 -2.31 18.86
CA LEU A 98 -12.06 -2.84 19.28
C LEU A 98 -13.16 -2.42 18.30
N ASP A 99 -13.13 -1.18 17.81
CA ASP A 99 -14.09 -0.69 16.81
C ASP A 99 -13.93 -1.45 15.49
N MET A 100 -12.68 -1.65 15.04
CA MET A 100 -12.37 -2.48 13.87
C MET A 100 -12.90 -3.91 14.04
N LYS A 101 -12.71 -4.52 15.23
CA LYS A 101 -13.22 -5.86 15.53
C LYS A 101 -14.74 -5.92 15.45
N ARG A 102 -15.46 -4.99 16.09
CA ARG A 102 -16.92 -4.93 16.09
C ARG A 102 -17.48 -4.78 14.68
N TYR A 103 -16.85 -3.94 13.85
CA TYR A 103 -17.25 -3.80 12.45
C TYR A 103 -17.04 -5.10 11.66
N LEU A 104 -15.87 -5.73 11.78
CA LEU A 104 -15.61 -7.02 11.12
C LEU A 104 -16.62 -8.10 11.53
N GLU A 105 -16.96 -8.18 12.82
CA GLU A 105 -17.97 -9.12 13.31
C GLU A 105 -19.37 -8.82 12.74
N SER A 106 -19.70 -7.54 12.51
CA SER A 106 -20.98 -7.16 11.90
C SER A 106 -21.12 -7.58 10.44
N ILE A 107 -20.01 -7.79 9.73
CA ILE A 107 -19.97 -8.30 8.35
C ILE A 107 -19.58 -9.78 8.28
N HIS A 108 -19.85 -10.54 9.36
CA HIS A 108 -19.57 -11.98 9.47
C HIS A 108 -18.10 -12.39 9.33
N MET A 109 -17.17 -11.46 9.55
CA MET A 109 -15.74 -11.73 9.62
C MET A 109 -15.29 -11.87 11.09
N ARG A 110 -14.14 -12.50 11.29
CA ARG A 110 -13.51 -12.61 12.61
C ARG A 110 -12.27 -11.75 12.66
N ALA A 111 -11.99 -11.17 13.82
CA ALA A 111 -10.77 -10.41 14.04
C ALA A 111 -10.12 -10.81 15.36
N LYS A 112 -8.79 -10.92 15.37
CA LYS A 112 -8.03 -11.26 16.57
C LYS A 112 -6.77 -10.41 16.68
N GLY A 113 -6.60 -9.81 17.86
CA GLY A 113 -5.34 -9.20 18.27
C GLY A 113 -4.44 -10.25 18.90
N TYR A 114 -3.20 -10.36 18.43
CA TYR A 114 -2.17 -11.22 19.00
C TYR A 114 -1.01 -10.36 19.47
N ARG A 115 -0.51 -10.64 20.68
CA ARG A 115 0.80 -10.14 21.11
C ARG A 115 1.84 -11.15 20.68
N ILE A 116 2.78 -10.73 19.84
CA ILE A 116 3.84 -11.58 19.30
C ILE A 116 5.20 -10.90 19.51
N THR A 117 6.25 -11.71 19.56
CA THR A 117 7.62 -11.19 19.65
C THR A 117 8.17 -10.84 18.26
N PRO A 118 9.20 -9.97 18.18
CA PRO A 118 9.83 -9.62 16.90
C PRO A 118 10.37 -10.80 16.08
N GLU A 119 10.72 -11.91 16.73
CA GLU A 119 11.22 -13.12 16.08
C GLU A 119 10.10 -13.83 15.32
N VAL A 120 8.89 -13.84 15.88
CA VAL A 120 7.71 -14.47 15.29
C VAL A 120 7.16 -13.65 14.12
N LEU A 121 7.50 -12.36 14.03
CA LEU A 121 7.03 -11.46 12.97
C LEU A 121 7.27 -12.02 11.55
N ILE A 122 8.41 -12.68 11.32
CA ILE A 122 8.77 -13.27 10.01
C ILE A 122 7.87 -14.46 9.62
N THR A 123 7.20 -15.07 10.60
CA THR A 123 6.31 -16.21 10.36
C THR A 123 4.89 -15.76 9.98
N VAL A 124 4.58 -14.47 10.12
CA VAL A 124 3.29 -13.89 9.75
C VAL A 124 3.21 -13.78 8.23
N LYS A 125 2.50 -14.73 7.61
CA LYS A 125 2.33 -14.83 6.14
C LYS A 125 1.08 -14.15 5.59
N VAL A 126 0.33 -13.45 6.44
CA VAL A 126 -0.90 -12.76 6.06
C VAL A 126 -0.76 -11.28 6.39
N PRO A 127 -1.35 -10.37 5.59
CA PRO A 127 -1.32 -8.96 5.92
C PRO A 127 -2.13 -8.71 7.20
N VAL A 128 -1.57 -7.93 8.11
CA VAL A 128 -2.17 -7.62 9.42
C VAL A 128 -2.13 -6.13 9.68
N VAL A 129 -3.08 -5.61 10.45
CA VAL A 129 -3.02 -4.23 10.93
C VAL A 129 -2.12 -4.17 12.15
N VAL A 130 -1.21 -3.20 12.19
CA VAL A 130 -0.33 -2.96 13.34
C VAL A 130 -0.39 -1.51 13.77
N LEU A 131 -0.11 -1.25 15.04
CA LEU A 131 0.01 0.10 15.58
C LEU A 131 1.50 0.47 15.65
N LEU A 132 1.89 1.51 14.93
CA LEU A 132 3.22 2.11 14.98
C LEU A 132 3.20 3.42 15.76
N ASP A 133 4.22 3.65 16.57
CA ASP A 133 4.52 4.92 17.21
C ASP A 133 5.77 5.51 16.55
N ILE A 134 5.56 6.62 15.85
CA ILE A 134 6.63 7.37 15.19
C ILE A 134 6.70 8.74 15.85
N ARG A 135 7.68 8.93 16.73
CA ARG A 135 7.92 10.22 17.43
C ARG A 135 6.71 10.72 18.21
N GLY A 136 5.97 9.83 18.86
CA GLY A 136 4.78 10.15 19.66
C GLY A 136 3.48 10.17 18.85
N TYR A 137 3.55 9.97 17.54
CA TYR A 137 2.37 9.81 16.68
C TYR A 137 2.04 8.33 16.52
N LYS A 138 0.92 7.91 17.10
CA LYS A 138 0.39 6.54 16.99
C LYS A 138 -0.47 6.41 15.74
N HIS A 139 -0.14 5.45 14.90
CA HIS A 139 -0.74 5.30 13.58
C HIS A 139 -0.98 3.84 13.21
N PHE A 140 -2.16 3.55 12.68
CA PHE A 140 -2.47 2.21 12.16
C PHE A 140 -1.97 2.08 10.74
N VAL A 141 -1.24 1.00 10.49
CA VAL A 141 -0.69 0.66 9.17
C VAL A 141 -0.92 -0.81 8.87
N VAL A 142 -0.83 -1.17 7.60
CA VAL A 142 -0.85 -2.57 7.17
C VAL A 142 0.57 -3.10 7.15
N LEU A 143 0.89 -4.07 8.00
CA LEU A 143 2.06 -4.91 7.81
C LEU A 143 1.74 -5.90 6.70
N GLN A 144 2.36 -5.70 5.54
CA GLN A 144 2.12 -6.49 4.32
C GLN A 144 2.87 -7.82 4.38
N ARG A 145 4.18 -7.75 4.66
CA ARG A 145 5.05 -8.90 4.91
C ARG A 145 6.27 -8.48 5.73
N ALA A 146 6.90 -9.44 6.37
CA ALA A 146 8.22 -9.27 6.99
C ALA A 146 9.16 -10.38 6.50
N ASP A 147 10.42 -10.03 6.31
CA ASP A 147 11.51 -10.98 6.08
C ASP A 147 12.59 -10.83 7.16
N LYS A 148 13.79 -11.37 6.93
CA LYS A 148 14.88 -11.35 7.91
C LYS A 148 15.33 -9.92 8.23
N ASP A 149 15.39 -9.07 7.21
CA ASP A 149 16.02 -7.75 7.30
C ASP A 149 15.00 -6.61 7.22
N TRP A 150 13.82 -6.86 6.63
CA TRP A 150 12.87 -5.82 6.27
C TRP A 150 11.44 -6.11 6.71
N ALA A 151 10.73 -5.05 7.13
CA ALA A 151 9.28 -5.00 7.28
C ALA A 151 8.67 -4.11 6.18
N TYR A 152 7.71 -4.66 5.43
CA TYR A 152 7.02 -3.96 4.35
C TYR A 152 5.67 -3.48 4.86
N ILE A 153 5.46 -2.17 4.76
CA ILE A 153 4.34 -1.46 5.38
C ILE A 153 3.54 -0.75 4.30
N GLY A 154 2.23 -1.01 4.28
CA GLY A 154 1.26 -0.18 3.58
C GLY A 154 0.73 0.86 4.55
N ASP A 155 1.28 2.07 4.48
CA ASP A 155 0.82 3.20 5.29
C ASP A 155 -0.27 3.96 4.53
N PRO A 156 -1.51 4.06 5.06
CA PRO A 156 -2.59 4.79 4.39
C PRO A 156 -2.30 6.27 4.11
N VAL A 157 -1.37 6.89 4.84
CA VAL A 157 -0.97 8.30 4.71
C VAL A 157 0.32 8.43 3.90
N LEU A 158 1.28 7.54 4.15
CA LEU A 158 2.63 7.66 3.60
C LEU A 158 2.91 6.69 2.45
N GLY A 159 1.95 5.85 2.07
CA GLY A 159 2.04 4.85 1.01
C GLY A 159 2.90 3.65 1.38
N ASN A 160 3.29 2.88 0.36
CA ASN A 160 4.16 1.72 0.49
C ASN A 160 5.56 2.13 0.97
N LYS A 161 5.97 1.59 2.10
CA LYS A 161 7.27 1.83 2.73
C LYS A 161 7.91 0.52 3.17
N ARG A 162 9.22 0.57 3.34
CA ARG A 162 10.01 -0.52 3.89
C ARG A 162 10.88 0.01 5.02
N TYR A 163 10.84 -0.67 6.15
CA TYR A 163 11.66 -0.36 7.32
C TYR A 163 12.65 -1.49 7.55
N ALA A 164 13.87 -1.17 7.99
CA ALA A 164 14.74 -2.18 8.57
C ALA A 164 14.00 -2.81 9.76
N LYS A 165 14.10 -4.13 9.93
CA LYS A 165 13.35 -4.86 10.96
C LYS A 165 13.54 -4.23 12.35
N ASP A 166 14.78 -3.91 12.71
CA ASP A 166 15.10 -3.34 14.02
C ASP A 166 14.47 -1.96 14.22
N ASP A 167 14.37 -1.14 13.17
CA ASP A 167 13.74 0.18 13.25
C ASP A 167 12.21 0.09 13.33
N PHE A 168 11.62 -0.89 12.64
CA PHE A 168 10.19 -1.19 12.77
C PHE A 168 9.86 -1.62 14.22
N VAL A 169 10.67 -2.52 14.79
CA VAL A 169 10.44 -3.06 16.13
C VAL A 169 10.50 -1.98 17.21
N LYS A 170 11.37 -0.98 17.07
CA LYS A 170 11.44 0.16 18.01
C LYS A 170 10.14 0.96 18.10
N GLY A 171 9.42 1.11 16.98
CA GLY A 171 8.16 1.85 16.92
C GLY A 171 6.91 0.97 17.10
N TRP A 172 7.05 -0.35 17.13
CA TRP A 172 5.92 -1.26 17.17
C TRP A 172 5.62 -1.75 18.59
N ASN A 173 4.34 -1.79 18.96
CA ASN A 173 3.89 -2.15 20.31
C ASN A 173 3.78 -3.66 20.59
N GLY A 174 4.23 -4.50 19.65
CA GLY A 174 4.17 -5.97 19.74
C GLY A 174 2.80 -6.58 19.46
N ILE A 175 1.80 -5.79 19.04
CA ILE A 175 0.45 -6.28 18.72
C ILE A 175 0.25 -6.33 17.21
N VAL A 176 -0.23 -7.46 16.71
CA VAL A 176 -0.77 -7.62 15.35
C VAL A 176 -2.27 -7.86 15.42
N PHE A 177 -3.02 -7.24 14.53
CA PHE A 177 -4.46 -7.41 14.40
C PHE A 177 -4.75 -8.13 13.07
N ALA A 178 -5.16 -9.39 13.19
CA ALA A 178 -5.43 -10.27 12.05
C ALA A 178 -6.92 -10.27 11.71
N VAL A 179 -7.22 -10.12 10.43
CA VAL A 179 -8.57 -10.23 9.85
C VAL A 179 -8.73 -11.63 9.26
N ILE A 180 -9.78 -12.34 9.66
CA ILE A 180 -10.01 -13.74 9.33
C ILE A 180 -11.45 -13.90 8.82
N GLY A 181 -11.61 -14.16 7.52
CA GLY A 181 -12.91 -14.42 6.91
C GLY A 181 -12.83 -15.53 5.84
N GLU A 182 -13.97 -15.87 5.28
CA GLU A 182 -14.03 -16.66 4.05
C GLU A 182 -13.58 -15.81 2.86
N GLY A 183 -13.13 -16.46 1.77
CA GLY A 183 -12.71 -15.75 0.56
C GLY A 183 -11.33 -15.08 0.63
N TYR A 184 -10.49 -15.41 1.62
CA TYR A 184 -9.11 -14.89 1.66
C TYR A 184 -8.30 -15.39 0.47
N ASP A 185 -7.80 -14.44 -0.33
CA ASP A 185 -6.91 -14.70 -1.45
C ASP A 185 -5.45 -14.84 -0.97
N LYS A 186 -4.87 -16.02 -1.20
CA LYS A 186 -3.47 -16.34 -0.84
C LYS A 186 -2.44 -15.75 -1.80
N THR A 187 -2.89 -15.18 -2.91
CA THR A 187 -2.06 -14.56 -3.95
C THR A 187 -2.31 -13.05 -4.06
N ASN A 188 -2.92 -12.45 -3.04
CA ASN A 188 -3.26 -11.03 -3.03
C ASN A 188 -2.04 -10.12 -3.18
N ALA A 189 -2.28 -8.92 -3.71
CA ALA A 189 -1.26 -7.94 -4.04
C ALA A 189 -0.45 -7.43 -2.83
N LEU A 190 -0.98 -7.54 -1.59
CA LEU A 190 -0.28 -7.12 -0.37
C LEU A 190 0.86 -8.08 0.00
N LEU A 191 0.85 -9.31 -0.49
CA LEU A 191 1.94 -10.26 -0.25
C LEU A 191 3.17 -9.97 -1.13
N THR A 192 2.99 -9.20 -2.21
CA THR A 192 4.03 -8.75 -3.14
C THR A 192 4.08 -7.23 -3.22
N PRO A 193 4.43 -6.53 -2.12
CA PRO A 193 4.48 -5.07 -2.09
C PRO A 193 5.46 -4.52 -3.14
N PRO A 194 5.12 -3.41 -3.81
CA PRO A 194 6.07 -2.74 -4.71
C PRO A 194 7.29 -2.27 -3.92
N THR A 195 8.48 -2.46 -4.48
CA THR A 195 9.70 -1.94 -3.88
C THR A 195 9.65 -0.40 -3.82
N PRO A 196 9.92 0.22 -2.66
CA PRO A 196 9.94 1.69 -2.55
C PRO A 196 10.93 2.30 -3.54
N LEU A 197 10.50 3.38 -4.21
CA LEU A 197 11.34 4.14 -5.12
C LEU A 197 12.41 4.88 -4.30
N THR A 198 13.57 4.27 -4.12
CA THR A 198 14.73 4.88 -3.45
C THR A 198 15.87 5.02 -4.45
N ALA A 199 16.36 6.26 -4.65
CA ALA A 199 17.42 6.57 -5.62
C ALA A 199 18.68 5.72 -5.43
N ARG A 200 18.99 5.36 -4.18
CA ARG A 200 20.19 4.58 -3.81
C ARG A 200 20.12 3.11 -4.23
N SER A 201 18.94 2.51 -4.35
CA SER A 201 18.82 1.11 -4.83
C SER A 201 18.77 1.02 -6.35
N GLN A 202 18.24 2.04 -7.03
CA GLN A 202 18.21 2.09 -8.50
C GLN A 202 19.60 2.30 -9.12
N LEU A 203 20.47 3.09 -8.47
CA LEU A 203 21.85 3.28 -8.95
C LEU A 203 22.70 2.00 -8.86
N ASN A 204 22.44 1.16 -7.85
CA ASN A 204 23.18 -0.10 -7.66
C ASN A 204 22.52 -1.31 -8.34
N GLY A 205 21.24 -1.20 -8.69
CA GLY A 205 20.47 -2.25 -9.38
C GLY A 205 20.40 -2.08 -10.90
N PHE A 206 20.94 -0.98 -11.44
CA PHE A 206 21.12 -0.83 -12.87
C PHE A 206 22.28 -1.75 -13.32
N SER A 207 21.97 -3.02 -13.53
CA SER A 207 22.80 -3.85 -14.40
C SER A 207 22.37 -3.52 -15.83
N PRO A 208 23.26 -3.06 -16.71
CA PRO A 208 22.95 -3.07 -18.14
C PRO A 208 22.48 -4.50 -18.50
N VAL A 209 21.44 -4.58 -19.33
CA VAL A 209 20.96 -5.87 -19.86
C VAL A 209 22.16 -6.53 -20.51
N ARG A 210 22.48 -7.76 -20.13
CA ARG A 210 23.67 -8.44 -20.65
C ARG A 210 23.50 -8.66 -22.15
N ASP A 211 24.57 -8.57 -22.93
CA ASP A 211 24.52 -8.79 -24.38
C ASP A 211 23.86 -10.13 -24.73
N SER A 212 24.03 -11.16 -23.88
CA SER A 212 23.36 -12.45 -24.02
C SER A 212 21.84 -12.38 -23.85
N GLU A 213 21.34 -11.55 -22.93
CA GLU A 213 19.91 -11.32 -22.74
C GLU A 213 19.35 -10.44 -23.87
N LEU A 214 20.16 -9.55 -24.45
CA LEU A 214 19.76 -8.75 -25.61
C LEU A 214 19.68 -9.60 -26.89
N MET A 215 20.50 -10.64 -27.03
CA MET A 215 20.36 -11.61 -28.13
C MET A 215 19.00 -12.33 -28.11
N ASP A 216 18.44 -12.62 -26.92
CA ASP A 216 17.09 -13.19 -26.79
C ASP A 216 15.98 -12.23 -27.26
N PHE A 217 16.28 -10.93 -27.34
CA PHE A 217 15.40 -9.90 -27.89
C PHE A 217 15.68 -9.57 -29.37
N GLY A 218 16.54 -10.35 -30.03
CA GLY A 218 16.80 -10.23 -31.48
C GLY A 218 17.90 -9.24 -31.86
N PHE A 219 18.67 -8.74 -30.90
CA PHE A 219 19.88 -7.96 -31.20
C PHE A 219 20.99 -8.89 -31.70
N ILE A 220 21.64 -8.50 -32.80
CA ILE A 220 22.75 -9.27 -33.38
C ILE A 220 24.09 -8.71 -32.89
N GLN A 221 25.13 -9.55 -32.90
CA GLN A 221 26.46 -9.19 -32.37
C GLN A 221 27.04 -7.91 -33.01
N SER A 222 26.66 -7.57 -34.24
CA SER A 222 27.08 -6.35 -34.92
C SER A 222 26.45 -5.06 -34.37
N ASP A 223 25.38 -5.14 -33.60
CA ASP A 223 24.70 -3.97 -33.01
C ASP A 223 25.38 -3.47 -31.72
N PHE A 224 26.38 -4.22 -31.22
CA PHE A 224 27.09 -3.97 -29.96
C PHE A 224 28.47 -3.31 -30.15
N PHE A 225 28.83 -2.90 -31.37
CA PHE A 225 30.13 -2.30 -31.72
C PHE A 225 30.00 -1.03 -32.56
#